data_AF-A0A929BQY2-F1
#
_entry.id   AF-A0A929BQY2-F1
#
_cell.length_a   1.000
_cell.length_b   1.000
_cell.length_c   1.000
_cell.angle_alpha   90.00
_cell.angle_beta   90.00
_cell.angle_gamma   90.00
#
_symmetry.space_group_name_H-M   'P 1'
#
loop_
_entity.id
_entity.type
_entity.pdbx_description
1 polymer ?
#
loop_
_entity_poly.entity_id
_entity_poly.type
_entity_poly.pdbx_seq_one_letter_code
_entity_poly.pdbx_strand_id
1 'polypeptide(L)'
;MRHSPFAIRNSSFAILALALALVAAAPFLTRPGLPHQTDAELHVYRAAELGHTLRAGVFYPRWAPDFYYGYGYPIFNYYAPLTYYLANLFDLWPGVDIVCGVKAVFVLGLLVASLGTYLLGRALFGPSAGVLAAASFTFAPYVVFIDPHGRGDLAEHFALCLLPLAFYAFHRLMSGVGGRGALLGSVLSLAAIVFSHNLLGLVSGGLLLVYWVWVVVVVRVRPSGFRKTRRVW
;
A
#
# COMPACT_ATOMS: atom_id res chain seq x y z
N MET A 1 -9.25 1.44 -39.68
CA MET A 1 -8.70 1.77 -38.36
C MET A 1 -9.69 2.68 -37.65
N ARG A 2 -10.46 2.16 -36.67
CA ARG A 2 -11.39 2.97 -35.88
C ARG A 2 -10.68 3.37 -34.59
N HIS A 3 -10.35 4.64 -34.44
CA HIS A 3 -9.94 5.20 -33.17
C HIS A 3 -11.12 5.14 -32.20
N SER A 4 -10.98 4.34 -31.15
CA SER A 4 -11.91 4.32 -30.02
C SER A 4 -11.74 5.62 -29.23
N PRO A 5 -12.79 6.45 -29.06
CA PRO A 5 -12.71 7.69 -28.26
C PRO A 5 -12.64 7.43 -26.74
N PHE A 6 -12.53 6.17 -26.30
CA PHE A 6 -12.54 5.79 -24.88
C PHE A 6 -11.15 5.75 -24.22
N ALA A 7 -10.06 5.93 -24.97
CA ALA A 7 -8.71 5.81 -24.41
C ALA A 7 -8.22 7.06 -23.66
N ILE A 8 -8.73 8.26 -24.00
CA ILE A 8 -8.24 9.54 -23.46
C ILE A 8 -8.92 9.90 -22.10
N ARG A 9 -10.08 9.31 -21.79
CA ARG A 9 -10.89 9.70 -20.62
C ARG A 9 -10.43 9.09 -19.29
N ASN A 10 -9.52 8.10 -19.30
CA ASN A 10 -9.14 7.34 -18.10
C ASN A 10 -7.97 7.94 -17.32
N SER A 11 -7.06 8.67 -17.98
CA SER A 11 -5.87 9.23 -17.33
C SER A 11 -6.22 10.38 -16.39
N SER A 12 -7.18 11.23 -16.75
CA SER A 12 -7.56 12.40 -15.96
C SER A 12 -8.14 12.04 -14.58
N PHE A 13 -8.91 10.94 -14.48
CA PHE A 13 -9.45 10.49 -13.20
C PHE A 13 -8.39 9.89 -12.29
N ALA A 14 -7.42 9.14 -12.84
CA ALA A 14 -6.30 8.63 -12.07
C ALA A 14 -5.39 9.78 -11.57
N ILE A 15 -5.14 10.78 -12.43
CA ILE A 15 -4.42 12.01 -12.04
C ILE A 15 -5.16 12.73 -10.92
N LEU A 16 -6.48 12.85 -11.02
CA LEU A 16 -7.29 13.48 -9.96
C LEU A 16 -7.19 12.69 -8.63
N ALA A 17 -7.25 11.36 -8.68
CA ALA A 17 -7.05 10.53 -7.48
C ALA A 17 -5.67 10.76 -6.85
N LEU A 18 -4.61 10.81 -7.66
CA LEU A 18 -3.25 11.11 -7.18
C LEU A 18 -3.13 12.54 -6.64
N ALA A 19 -3.77 13.53 -7.27
CA ALA A 19 -3.81 14.89 -6.77
C ALA A 19 -4.49 14.98 -5.39
N LEU A 20 -5.60 14.25 -5.19
CA LEU A 20 -6.26 14.14 -3.88
C LEU A 20 -5.34 13.52 -2.82
N ALA A 21 -4.55 12.50 -3.17
CA ALA A 21 -3.56 11.92 -2.27
C ALA A 21 -2.44 12.92 -1.91
N LEU A 22 -1.99 13.75 -2.85
CA LEU A 22 -1.02 14.81 -2.55
C LEU A 22 -1.60 15.88 -1.62
N VAL A 23 -2.89 16.20 -1.74
CA VAL A 23 -3.58 17.07 -0.79
C VAL A 23 -3.63 16.43 0.60
N ALA A 24 -3.99 15.15 0.70
CA ALA A 24 -3.98 14.42 1.97
C ALA A 24 -2.56 14.33 2.58
N ALA A 25 -1.54 14.18 1.74
CA ALA A 25 -0.14 14.10 2.15
C ALA A 25 0.52 15.48 2.41
N ALA A 26 -0.21 16.58 2.21
CA ALA A 26 0.33 17.93 2.33
C ALA A 26 1.05 18.21 3.67
N PRO A 27 0.59 17.72 4.84
CA PRO A 27 1.33 17.91 6.09
C PRO A 27 2.75 17.32 6.02
N PHE A 28 2.92 16.14 5.44
CA PHE A 28 4.24 15.49 5.29
C PHE A 28 5.12 16.20 4.26
N LEU A 29 4.54 16.83 3.25
CA LEU A 29 5.28 17.52 2.19
C LEU A 29 5.72 18.93 2.60
N THR A 30 4.94 19.61 3.44
CA THR A 30 5.12 21.05 3.73
C THR A 30 5.68 21.34 5.11
N ARG A 31 5.54 20.41 6.07
CA ARG A 31 6.08 20.59 7.41
C ARG A 31 7.50 20.02 7.50
N PRO A 32 8.40 20.62 8.28
CA PRO A 32 9.78 20.16 8.39
C PRO A 32 9.88 18.78 9.06
N GLY A 33 9.16 18.56 10.16
CA GLY A 33 9.23 17.32 10.95
C GLY A 33 8.07 16.36 10.76
N LEU A 34 8.09 15.30 11.57
CA LEU A 34 7.00 14.35 11.78
C LEU A 34 6.18 14.74 13.04
N PRO A 35 4.97 14.20 13.20
CA PRO A 35 4.18 14.36 14.42
C PRO A 35 4.98 13.98 15.67
N HIS A 36 5.03 14.88 16.64
CA HIS A 36 5.76 14.69 17.90
C HIS A 36 4.90 13.96 18.93
N GLN A 37 5.56 13.28 19.89
CA GLN A 37 4.87 12.53 20.96
C GLN A 37 3.95 11.42 20.43
N THR A 38 4.37 10.81 19.32
CA THR A 38 3.69 9.69 18.66
C THR A 38 4.70 8.59 18.34
N ASP A 39 4.23 7.45 17.83
CA ASP A 39 5.09 6.35 17.42
C ASP A 39 5.99 6.72 16.22
N ALA A 40 5.73 7.82 15.54
CA ALA A 40 6.53 8.28 14.39
C ALA A 40 8.01 8.45 14.76
N GLU A 41 8.30 8.94 15.97
CA GLU A 41 9.66 9.08 16.50
C GLU A 41 10.35 7.70 16.63
N LEU A 42 9.61 6.70 17.13
CA LEU A 42 10.12 5.32 17.25
C LEU A 42 10.43 4.73 15.87
N HIS A 43 9.60 4.99 14.86
CA HIS A 43 9.85 4.52 13.50
C HIS A 43 11.08 5.17 12.86
N VAL A 44 11.37 6.44 13.15
CA VAL A 44 12.61 7.11 12.72
C VAL A 44 13.83 6.40 13.32
N TYR A 45 13.84 6.13 14.63
CA TYR A 45 14.97 5.43 15.26
C TYR A 45 15.17 4.02 14.69
N ARG A 46 14.07 3.28 14.47
CA ARG A 46 14.12 1.94 13.86
C ARG A 46 14.63 1.96 12.42
N ALA A 47 14.24 2.97 11.64
CA ALA A 47 14.74 3.15 10.28
C ALA A 47 16.23 3.53 10.26
N ALA A 48 16.67 4.40 11.18
CA ALA A 48 18.08 4.77 11.31
C ALA A 48 18.96 3.59 11.70
N GLU A 49 18.51 2.79 12.66
CA GLU A 49 19.18 1.55 13.11
C GLU A 49 19.29 0.52 11.99
N LEU A 50 18.19 0.33 11.24
CA LEU A 50 18.22 -0.52 10.06
C LEU A 50 19.25 0.01 9.04
N GLY A 51 19.27 1.32 8.79
CA GLY A 51 20.26 1.94 7.90
C GLY A 51 21.70 1.73 8.34
N HIS A 52 21.97 1.84 9.64
CA HIS A 52 23.29 1.56 10.22
C HIS A 52 23.72 0.11 9.96
N THR A 53 22.86 -0.86 10.27
CA THR A 53 23.14 -2.29 10.07
C THR A 53 23.26 -2.68 8.60
N LEU A 54 22.48 -2.07 7.69
CA LEU A 54 22.59 -2.26 6.25
C LEU A 54 23.94 -1.76 5.72
N ARG A 55 24.39 -0.58 6.17
CA ARG A 55 25.71 -0.02 5.80
C ARG A 55 26.87 -0.88 6.31
N ALA A 56 26.66 -1.63 7.39
CA ALA A 56 27.62 -2.62 7.89
C ALA A 56 27.60 -3.96 7.10
N GLY A 57 26.81 -4.06 6.02
CA GLY A 57 26.73 -5.25 5.16
C GLY A 57 25.73 -6.31 5.61
N VAL A 58 24.92 -6.04 6.64
CA VAL A 58 23.91 -6.98 7.15
C VAL A 58 22.56 -6.69 6.49
N PHE A 59 22.31 -7.30 5.33
CA PHE A 59 21.10 -7.04 4.54
C PHE A 59 19.79 -7.52 5.17
N TYR A 60 19.85 -8.49 6.09
CA TYR A 60 18.69 -9.01 6.84
C TYR A 60 19.00 -9.02 8.34
N PRO A 61 19.04 -7.84 8.98
CA PRO A 61 19.42 -7.74 10.38
C PRO A 61 18.30 -8.28 11.26
N ARG A 62 18.70 -9.13 12.21
CA ARG A 62 17.81 -9.65 13.25
C ARG A 62 18.03 -8.96 14.60
N TRP A 63 19.08 -8.16 14.71
CA TRP A 63 19.54 -7.53 15.92
C TRP A 63 19.80 -6.06 15.66
N ALA A 64 19.25 -5.19 16.49
CA ALA A 64 19.52 -3.77 16.54
C ALA A 64 20.59 -3.53 17.63
N PRO A 65 21.89 -3.43 17.31
CA PRO A 65 22.96 -3.28 18.30
C PRO A 65 22.86 -2.03 19.18
N ASP A 66 22.43 -0.88 18.65
CA ASP A 66 22.48 0.39 19.40
C ASP A 66 21.26 0.60 20.30
N PHE A 67 20.25 -0.26 20.17
CA PHE A 67 19.05 -0.22 20.99
C PHE A 67 19.31 -0.72 22.42
N TYR A 68 18.41 -0.34 23.35
CA TYR A 68 18.51 -0.70 24.76
C TYR A 68 19.89 -0.36 25.35
N TYR A 69 20.30 0.91 25.27
CA TYR A 69 21.60 1.38 25.79
C TYR A 69 22.82 0.60 25.25
N GLY A 70 22.75 0.07 24.03
CA GLY A 70 23.83 -0.70 23.41
C GLY A 70 23.89 -2.18 23.81
N TYR A 71 22.96 -2.67 24.66
CA TYR A 71 22.82 -4.12 24.90
C TYR A 71 22.23 -4.84 23.69
N GLY A 72 21.51 -4.10 22.85
CA GLY A 72 20.89 -4.55 21.63
C GLY A 72 19.48 -5.14 21.81
N TYR A 73 18.75 -5.25 20.70
CA TYR A 73 17.34 -5.64 20.71
C TYR A 73 16.93 -6.42 19.45
N PRO A 74 16.20 -7.55 19.56
CA PRO A 74 15.88 -8.39 18.41
C PRO A 74 14.65 -7.90 17.61
N ILE A 75 14.46 -6.58 17.49
CA ILE A 75 13.19 -5.98 17.02
C ILE A 75 12.76 -6.44 15.64
N PHE A 76 13.70 -6.62 14.72
CA PHE A 76 13.41 -6.96 13.32
C PHE A 76 12.93 -8.42 13.14
N ASN A 77 12.94 -9.25 14.19
CA ASN A 77 12.27 -10.57 14.17
C ASN A 77 10.78 -10.46 14.50
N TYR A 78 10.39 -9.46 15.31
CA TYR A 78 9.04 -9.34 15.85
C TYR A 78 8.23 -8.22 15.19
N TYR A 79 8.93 -7.20 14.68
CA TYR A 79 8.34 -6.09 13.98
C TYR A 79 8.72 -6.15 12.49
N ALA A 80 7.71 -6.11 11.63
CA ALA A 80 7.89 -6.28 10.20
C ALA A 80 8.65 -5.06 9.60
N PRO A 81 9.79 -5.25 8.89
CA PRO A 81 10.71 -4.15 8.64
C PRO A 81 10.52 -3.42 7.30
N LEU A 82 9.53 -3.78 6.46
CA LEU A 82 9.47 -3.28 5.08
C LEU A 82 9.46 -1.76 4.99
N THR A 83 8.72 -1.08 5.85
CA THR A 83 8.65 0.39 5.84
C THR A 83 9.99 1.05 6.16
N TYR A 84 10.84 0.40 6.97
CA TYR A 84 12.18 0.87 7.27
C TYR A 84 13.14 0.66 6.08
N TYR A 85 13.00 -0.45 5.35
CA TYR A 85 13.75 -0.64 4.10
C TYR A 85 13.35 0.41 3.05
N LEU A 86 12.06 0.71 2.93
CA LEU A 86 11.58 1.76 2.02
C LEU A 86 12.11 3.14 2.44
N ALA A 87 12.10 3.47 3.73
CA ALA A 87 12.66 4.73 4.23
C ALA A 87 14.15 4.86 3.89
N ASN A 88 14.93 3.79 4.08
CA ASN A 88 16.34 3.75 3.72
C ASN A 88 16.59 3.82 2.21
N LEU A 89 15.68 3.30 1.38
CA LEU A 89 15.76 3.45 -0.07
C LEU A 89 15.64 4.92 -0.49
N PHE A 90 14.78 5.70 0.17
CA PHE A 90 14.67 7.14 -0.06
C PHE A 90 15.87 7.92 0.50
N ASP A 91 16.44 7.51 1.64
CA ASP A 91 17.66 8.07 2.25
C ASP A 91 18.91 7.94 1.34
N LEU A 92 18.86 7.10 0.29
CA LEU A 92 19.93 7.02 -0.72
C LEU A 92 19.99 8.26 -1.63
N TRP A 93 18.94 9.07 -1.68
CA TRP A 93 18.92 10.26 -2.53
C TRP A 93 19.68 11.41 -1.88
N PRO A 94 20.59 12.10 -2.60
CA PRO A 94 21.37 13.19 -2.03
C PRO A 94 20.48 14.26 -1.39
N GLY A 95 20.73 14.56 -0.11
CA GLY A 95 20.00 15.57 0.65
C GLY A 95 18.70 15.09 1.30
N VAL A 96 18.35 13.80 1.19
CA VAL A 96 17.28 13.17 1.95
C VAL A 96 17.90 12.52 3.17
N ASP A 97 17.46 12.91 4.37
CA ASP A 97 17.81 12.21 5.61
C ASP A 97 16.76 11.13 5.95
N ILE A 98 17.04 10.32 6.96
CA ILE A 98 16.15 9.23 7.35
C ILE A 98 14.77 9.72 7.80
N VAL A 99 14.65 10.93 8.34
CA VAL A 99 13.36 11.54 8.71
C VAL A 99 12.55 11.82 7.44
N CYS A 100 13.19 12.37 6.41
CA CYS A 100 12.59 12.57 5.09
C CYS A 100 12.26 11.24 4.41
N GLY A 101 13.09 10.20 4.59
CA GLY A 101 12.79 8.85 4.14
C GLY A 101 11.51 8.28 4.77
N VAL A 102 11.34 8.43 6.08
CA VAL A 102 10.10 8.04 6.78
C VAL A 102 8.88 8.86 6.30
N LYS A 103 9.04 10.18 6.14
CA LYS A 103 7.98 11.03 5.55
C LYS A 103 7.58 10.57 4.15
N ALA A 104 8.57 10.21 3.32
CA ALA A 104 8.32 9.70 1.97
C ALA A 104 7.52 8.40 2.00
N VAL A 105 7.70 7.54 3.00
CA VAL A 105 6.89 6.31 3.16
C VAL A 105 5.44 6.61 3.55
N PHE A 106 5.17 7.60 4.43
CA PHE A 106 3.80 8.08 4.68
C PHE A 106 3.14 8.60 3.40
N VAL A 107 3.85 9.46 2.65
CA VAL A 107 3.38 10.00 1.36
C VAL A 107 3.10 8.87 0.37
N LEU A 108 4.01 7.90 0.25
CA LEU A 108 3.85 6.73 -0.61
C LEU A 108 2.64 5.91 -0.21
N GLY A 109 2.39 5.72 1.09
CA GLY A 109 1.19 5.08 1.62
C GLY A 109 -0.07 5.75 1.07
N LEU A 110 -0.24 7.06 1.27
CA LEU A 110 -1.41 7.80 0.80
C LEU A 110 -1.59 7.76 -0.73
N LEU A 111 -0.49 7.81 -1.50
CA LEU A 111 -0.54 7.65 -2.97
C LEU A 111 -1.05 6.26 -3.36
N VAL A 112 -0.54 5.21 -2.71
CA VAL A 112 -0.94 3.82 -2.94
C VAL A 112 -2.39 3.60 -2.52
N ALA A 113 -2.83 4.17 -1.40
CA ALA A 113 -4.20 4.12 -0.92
C ALA A 113 -5.18 4.69 -1.94
N SER A 114 -4.93 5.92 -2.39
CA SER A 114 -5.80 6.59 -3.35
C SER A 114 -5.81 5.88 -4.70
N LEU A 115 -4.64 5.51 -5.23
CA LEU A 115 -4.55 4.80 -6.51
C LEU A 115 -5.21 3.41 -6.43
N GLY A 116 -4.91 2.64 -5.38
CA GLY A 116 -5.48 1.31 -5.16
C GLY A 116 -7.01 1.37 -5.05
N THR A 117 -7.52 2.33 -4.28
CA THR A 117 -8.96 2.51 -4.11
C THR A 117 -9.63 2.98 -5.40
N TYR A 118 -9.00 3.90 -6.15
CA TYR A 118 -9.47 4.33 -7.45
C TYR A 118 -9.56 3.15 -8.42
N LEU A 119 -8.51 2.32 -8.49
CA LEU A 119 -8.46 1.16 -9.38
C LEU A 119 -9.53 0.13 -9.02
N LEU A 120 -9.73 -0.16 -7.73
CA LEU A 120 -10.77 -1.05 -7.25
C LEU A 120 -12.18 -0.50 -7.55
N GLY A 121 -12.46 0.73 -7.14
CA GLY A 121 -13.76 1.37 -7.35
C GLY A 121 -14.09 1.53 -8.83
N ARG A 122 -13.09 1.83 -9.67
CA ARG A 122 -13.26 1.86 -11.13
C ARG A 122 -13.61 0.50 -11.70
N ALA A 123 -12.96 -0.57 -11.25
CA ALA A 123 -13.22 -1.93 -11.72
C ALA A 123 -14.66 -2.38 -11.38
N LEU A 124 -15.17 -1.96 -10.23
CA LEU A 124 -16.50 -2.37 -9.75
C LEU A 124 -17.64 -1.48 -10.26
N PHE A 125 -17.44 -0.16 -10.35
CA PHE A 125 -18.52 0.82 -10.52
C PHE A 125 -18.21 1.92 -11.55
N GLY A 126 -17.06 1.86 -12.23
CA GLY A 126 -16.66 2.82 -13.25
C GLY A 126 -15.86 4.03 -12.73
N PRO A 127 -15.32 4.88 -13.63
CA PRO A 127 -14.27 5.85 -13.30
C PRO A 127 -14.63 6.92 -12.27
N SER A 128 -15.86 7.45 -12.33
CA SER A 128 -16.33 8.47 -11.38
C SER A 128 -16.47 7.92 -9.96
N ALA A 129 -17.06 6.72 -9.84
CA ALA A 129 -17.17 6.01 -8.57
C ALA A 129 -15.78 5.64 -8.01
N GLY A 130 -14.81 5.33 -8.87
CA GLY A 130 -13.41 5.16 -8.46
C GLY A 130 -12.83 6.40 -7.79
N VAL A 131 -13.03 7.59 -8.35
CA VAL A 131 -12.54 8.84 -7.73
C VAL A 131 -13.26 9.14 -6.43
N LEU A 132 -14.59 8.95 -6.38
CA LEU A 132 -15.34 9.12 -5.14
C LEU A 132 -14.84 8.17 -4.05
N ALA A 133 -14.64 6.89 -4.38
CA ALA A 133 -14.09 5.92 -3.44
C ALA A 133 -12.68 6.29 -2.97
N ALA A 134 -11.80 6.72 -3.88
CA ALA A 134 -10.45 7.16 -3.55
C ALA A 134 -10.47 8.38 -2.61
N ALA A 135 -11.34 9.36 -2.86
CA ALA A 135 -11.54 10.49 -1.97
C ALA A 135 -12.04 10.03 -0.59
N SER A 136 -13.09 9.21 -0.55
CA SER A 136 -13.68 8.72 0.71
C SER A 136 -12.69 7.92 1.56
N PHE A 137 -11.89 7.04 0.94
CA PHE A 137 -10.90 6.24 1.67
C PHE A 137 -9.72 7.08 2.14
N THR A 138 -9.13 7.87 1.23
CA THR A 138 -7.91 8.65 1.52
C THR A 138 -8.16 9.73 2.56
N PHE A 139 -9.34 10.36 2.56
CA PHE A 139 -9.74 11.37 3.55
C PHE A 139 -10.52 10.79 4.73
N ALA A 140 -10.65 9.47 4.86
CA ALA A 140 -11.23 8.87 6.05
C ALA A 140 -10.41 9.32 7.28
N PRO A 141 -11.05 9.74 8.39
CA PRO A 141 -10.33 10.31 9.53
C PRO A 141 -9.19 9.43 10.05
N TYR A 142 -9.38 8.11 10.02
CA TYR A 142 -8.34 7.17 10.42
C TYR A 142 -7.13 7.18 9.49
N VAL A 143 -7.37 7.15 8.17
CA VAL A 143 -6.33 7.11 7.14
C VAL A 143 -5.57 8.43 7.05
N VAL A 144 -6.27 9.58 7.04
CA VAL A 144 -5.60 10.87 6.82
C VAL A 144 -5.01 11.47 8.09
N PHE A 145 -5.57 11.17 9.26
CA PHE A 145 -5.21 11.88 10.49
C PHE A 145 -4.89 10.96 11.67
N ILE A 146 -5.83 10.12 12.13
CA ILE A 146 -5.66 9.42 13.40
C ILE A 146 -4.44 8.51 13.37
N ASP A 147 -4.27 7.71 12.31
CA ASP A 147 -3.18 6.75 12.22
C ASP A 147 -1.83 7.42 11.90
N PRO A 148 -1.69 8.23 10.83
CA PRO A 148 -0.40 8.80 10.48
C PRO A 148 0.02 10.01 11.33
N HIS A 149 -0.94 10.71 11.96
CA HIS A 149 -0.67 11.93 12.76
C HIS A 149 -0.99 11.81 14.24
N GLY A 150 -2.09 11.14 14.61
CA GLY A 150 -2.48 10.96 16.02
C GLY A 150 -1.70 9.84 16.72
N ARG A 151 -1.49 8.71 16.02
CA ARG A 151 -0.73 7.54 16.49
C ARG A 151 0.70 7.56 16.00
N GLY A 152 0.92 8.00 14.76
CA GLY A 152 2.22 8.03 14.12
C GLY A 152 2.73 6.64 13.71
N ASP A 153 1.87 5.62 13.61
CA ASP A 153 2.30 4.26 13.27
C ASP A 153 2.55 4.14 11.77
N LEU A 154 3.83 4.19 11.39
CA LEU A 154 4.25 4.12 9.99
C LEU A 154 3.88 2.79 9.34
N ALA A 155 4.03 1.70 10.10
CA ALA A 155 3.94 0.35 9.56
C ALA A 155 2.48 -0.06 9.38
N GLU A 156 1.64 0.24 10.39
CA GLU A 156 0.19 0.07 10.32
C GLU A 156 -0.37 0.91 9.17
N HIS A 157 -0.03 2.20 9.13
CA HIS A 157 -0.53 3.12 8.13
C HIS A 157 -0.21 2.67 6.70
N PHE A 158 1.03 2.26 6.44
CA PHE A 158 1.43 1.81 5.11
C PHE A 158 0.71 0.50 4.72
N ALA A 159 0.57 -0.44 5.65
CA ALA A 159 -0.17 -1.68 5.42
C ALA A 159 -1.68 -1.44 5.16
N LEU A 160 -2.30 -0.53 5.92
CA LEU A 160 -3.69 -0.12 5.72
C LEU A 160 -3.88 0.54 4.35
N CYS A 161 -2.95 1.41 3.97
CA CYS A 161 -2.94 2.08 2.67
C CYS A 161 -2.74 1.12 1.49
N LEU A 162 -2.01 0.02 1.68
CA LEU A 162 -1.83 -1.02 0.65
C LEU A 162 -3.08 -1.87 0.43
N LEU A 163 -3.99 -1.94 1.41
CA LEU A 163 -5.13 -2.85 1.40
C LEU A 163 -6.02 -2.71 0.14
N PRO A 164 -6.44 -1.51 -0.29
CA PRO A 164 -7.26 -1.37 -1.49
C PRO A 164 -6.58 -1.88 -2.77
N LEU A 165 -5.26 -1.68 -2.87
CA LEU A 165 -4.46 -2.20 -3.99
C LEU A 165 -4.40 -3.73 -3.98
N ALA A 166 -4.28 -4.34 -2.79
CA ALA A 166 -4.37 -5.79 -2.66
C ALA A 166 -5.74 -6.32 -3.11
N PHE A 167 -6.83 -5.71 -2.64
CA PHE A 167 -8.18 -6.05 -3.11
C PHE A 167 -8.34 -5.92 -4.63
N TYR A 168 -7.81 -4.85 -5.23
CA TYR A 168 -7.80 -4.70 -6.68
C TYR A 168 -7.02 -5.81 -7.39
N ALA A 169 -5.83 -6.15 -6.91
CA ALA A 169 -5.00 -7.20 -7.50
C ALA A 169 -5.67 -8.58 -7.43
N PHE A 170 -6.24 -8.92 -6.27
CA PHE A 170 -7.03 -10.15 -6.10
C PHE A 170 -8.30 -10.14 -6.96
N HIS A 171 -9.03 -9.01 -7.02
CA HIS A 171 -10.22 -8.87 -7.87
C HIS A 171 -9.90 -9.17 -9.35
N ARG A 172 -8.78 -8.64 -9.85
CA ARG A 172 -8.31 -8.93 -11.21
C ARG A 172 -7.98 -10.41 -11.41
N LEU A 173 -7.29 -11.01 -10.45
CA LEU A 173 -6.94 -12.43 -10.47
C LEU A 173 -8.20 -13.31 -10.53
N MET A 174 -9.17 -13.06 -9.64
CA MET A 174 -10.44 -13.81 -9.58
C MET A 174 -11.31 -13.61 -10.82
N SER A 175 -11.25 -12.45 -11.45
CA SER A 175 -12.00 -12.14 -12.67
C SER A 175 -11.36 -12.69 -13.94
N GLY A 176 -10.20 -13.36 -13.84
CA GLY A 176 -9.45 -13.87 -14.99
C GLY A 176 -8.78 -12.78 -15.84
N VAL A 177 -8.66 -11.54 -15.33
CA VAL A 177 -8.12 -10.40 -16.07
C VAL A 177 -6.66 -10.15 -15.66
N GLY A 178 -5.73 -10.25 -16.62
CA GLY A 178 -4.31 -9.92 -16.42
C GLY A 178 -3.37 -11.10 -16.15
N GLY A 179 -3.89 -12.33 -16.04
CA GLY A 179 -3.11 -13.56 -15.99
C GLY A 179 -1.99 -13.54 -14.94
N ARG A 180 -0.76 -13.88 -15.36
CA ARG A 180 0.43 -13.92 -14.48
C ARG A 180 0.71 -12.58 -13.78
N GLY A 181 0.40 -11.45 -14.42
CA GLY A 181 0.59 -10.13 -13.81
C GLY A 181 -0.37 -9.87 -12.65
N ALA A 182 -1.61 -10.35 -12.75
CA ALA A 182 -2.58 -10.27 -11.65
C ALA A 182 -2.18 -11.18 -10.48
N LEU A 183 -1.68 -12.39 -10.79
CA LEU A 183 -1.12 -13.29 -9.77
C LEU A 183 0.06 -12.63 -9.05
N LEU A 184 1.04 -12.11 -9.79
CA LEU A 184 2.19 -11.45 -9.20
C LEU A 184 1.78 -10.24 -8.36
N GLY A 185 0.87 -9.40 -8.86
CA GLY A 185 0.34 -8.26 -8.11
C GLY A 185 -0.34 -8.68 -6.80
N SER A 186 -1.13 -9.76 -6.81
CA SER A 186 -1.81 -10.26 -5.61
C SER A 186 -0.82 -10.78 -4.56
N VAL A 187 0.21 -11.52 -5.00
CA VAL A 187 1.25 -12.05 -4.11
C VAL A 187 2.10 -10.92 -3.54
N LEU A 188 2.56 -9.99 -4.38
CA LEU A 188 3.41 -8.87 -3.95
C LEU A 188 2.67 -7.91 -3.02
N SER A 189 1.40 -7.60 -3.29
CA SER A 189 0.62 -6.71 -2.42
C SER A 189 0.34 -7.34 -1.06
N LEU A 190 -0.03 -8.63 -1.01
CA LEU A 190 -0.23 -9.32 0.27
C LEU A 190 1.09 -9.48 1.04
N ALA A 191 2.17 -9.84 0.36
CA ALA A 191 3.50 -9.92 0.97
C ALA A 191 3.92 -8.55 1.53
N ALA A 192 3.70 -7.46 0.79
CA ALA A 192 4.00 -6.11 1.26
C ALA A 192 3.22 -5.76 2.53
N ILE A 193 1.93 -6.08 2.61
CA ILE A 193 1.13 -5.88 3.84
C ILE A 193 1.72 -6.68 5.00
N VAL A 194 2.03 -7.96 4.80
CA VAL A 194 2.60 -8.84 5.85
C VAL A 194 3.96 -8.33 6.33
N PHE A 195 4.83 -7.89 5.43
CA PHE A 195 6.15 -7.37 5.76
C PHE A 195 6.14 -5.90 6.24
N SER A 196 5.02 -5.19 6.09
CA SER A 196 4.81 -3.87 6.70
C SER A 196 4.22 -3.97 8.10
N HIS A 197 3.16 -4.78 8.29
CA HIS A 197 2.51 -4.93 9.59
C HIS A 197 1.81 -6.29 9.69
N ASN A 198 2.37 -7.19 10.50
CA ASN A 198 1.93 -8.59 10.64
C ASN A 198 0.44 -8.74 11.05
N LEU A 199 -0.05 -7.93 12.00
CA LEU A 199 -1.47 -7.98 12.42
C LEU A 199 -2.41 -7.58 11.27
N LEU A 200 -2.07 -6.51 10.53
CA LEU A 200 -2.85 -6.13 9.35
C LEU A 200 -2.69 -7.16 8.23
N GLY A 201 -1.56 -7.86 8.15
CA GLY A 201 -1.41 -9.04 7.28
C GLY A 201 -2.44 -10.11 7.58
N LEU A 202 -2.63 -10.47 8.86
CA LEU A 202 -3.64 -11.44 9.29
C LEU A 202 -5.07 -10.94 8.97
N VAL A 203 -5.39 -9.71 9.35
CA VAL A 203 -6.71 -9.10 9.10
C VAL A 203 -6.99 -9.02 7.60
N SER A 204 -6.01 -8.57 6.80
CA SER A 204 -6.13 -8.47 5.34
C SER A 204 -6.33 -9.84 4.70
N GLY A 205 -5.61 -10.88 5.15
CA GLY A 205 -5.83 -12.25 4.71
C GLY A 205 -7.25 -12.74 4.97
N GLY A 206 -7.78 -12.48 6.17
CA GLY A 206 -9.17 -12.80 6.52
C GLY A 206 -10.20 -12.05 5.66
N LEU A 207 -10.02 -10.74 5.48
CA LEU A 207 -10.90 -9.92 4.65
C LEU A 207 -10.87 -10.34 3.16
N LEU A 208 -9.68 -10.65 2.63
CA LEU A 208 -9.54 -11.17 1.26
C LEU A 208 -10.19 -12.55 1.10
N LEU A 209 -10.10 -13.41 2.10
CA LEU A 209 -10.79 -14.70 2.11
C LEU A 209 -12.31 -14.51 2.07
N VAL A 210 -12.85 -13.64 2.92
CA VAL A 210 -14.29 -13.31 2.94
C VAL A 210 -14.72 -12.75 1.58
N TYR A 211 -13.94 -11.86 1.00
CA TYR A 211 -14.21 -11.31 -0.33
C TYR A 211 -14.19 -12.37 -1.43
N TRP A 212 -13.22 -13.29 -1.40
CA TRP A 212 -13.18 -14.41 -2.33
C TRP A 212 -14.41 -15.32 -2.21
N VAL A 213 -14.80 -15.68 -0.97
CA VAL A 213 -16.01 -16.48 -0.72
C VAL A 213 -17.24 -15.75 -1.27
N TRP A 214 -17.38 -14.45 -1.02
CA TRP A 214 -18.47 -13.64 -1.56
C TRP A 214 -18.53 -13.68 -3.09
N VAL A 215 -17.38 -13.50 -3.76
CA VAL A 215 -17.30 -13.53 -5.23
C VAL A 215 -17.67 -14.91 -5.79
N VAL A 216 -17.23 -16.00 -5.16
CA VAL A 216 -17.52 -17.37 -5.59
C VAL A 216 -19.00 -17.72 -5.38
N VAL A 217 -19.55 -17.42 -4.20
CA VAL A 217 -20.90 -17.84 -3.79
C VAL A 217 -21.99 -16.96 -4.40
N VAL A 218 -21.82 -15.64 -4.34
CA VAL A 218 -22.87 -14.68 -4.67
C VAL A 218 -22.76 -14.18 -6.10
N VAL A 219 -21.56 -13.80 -6.53
CA VAL A 219 -21.37 -13.19 -7.85
C VAL A 219 -21.43 -14.24 -8.96
N ARG A 220 -21.27 -15.54 -8.65
CA ARG A 220 -21.15 -16.64 -9.61
C ARG A 220 -20.33 -16.20 -10.82
N VAL A 221 -19.02 -16.05 -10.61
CA VAL A 221 -18.08 -16.02 -11.75
C VAL A 221 -18.33 -17.31 -12.52
N ARG A 222 -19.14 -17.24 -13.58
CA ARG A 222 -19.27 -18.31 -14.58
C ARG A 222 -17.83 -18.61 -14.96
N PRO A 223 -17.28 -19.80 -14.63
CA PRO A 223 -15.98 -20.16 -15.12
C PRO A 223 -16.09 -20.02 -16.63
N SER A 224 -15.18 -19.28 -17.25
CA SER A 224 -15.01 -19.21 -18.70
C SER A 224 -14.48 -20.56 -19.20
N GLY A 225 -15.26 -21.61 -18.96
CA GLY A 225 -15.13 -22.95 -19.50
C GLY A 225 -16.41 -23.27 -20.26
N PHE A 226 -16.58 -22.66 -21.43
CA PHE A 226 -17.22 -23.19 -22.64
C PHE A 226 -17.68 -22.03 -23.56
N ARG A 227 -16.94 -21.82 -24.65
CA ARG A 227 -17.61 -21.69 -25.94
C ARG A 227 -17.05 -22.80 -26.83
N LYS A 228 -17.65 -23.98 -26.73
CA LYS A 228 -17.64 -24.91 -27.87
C LYS A 228 -18.27 -24.15 -29.03
N THR A 229 -17.50 -24.08 -30.12
CA THR A 229 -17.98 -23.89 -31.47
C THR A 229 -19.39 -24.44 -31.67
N ARG A 230 -20.35 -23.55 -31.93
CA ARG A 230 -21.48 -23.87 -32.78
C ARG A 230 -21.57 -22.81 -33.86
N ARG A 231 -21.05 -23.18 -35.04
CA ARG A 231 -21.56 -22.70 -36.32
C ARG A 231 -23.04 -23.00 -36.37
N VAL A 232 -23.86 -22.03 -36.76
CA VAL A 232 -25.07 -22.24 -37.57
C VAL A 232 -25.25 -20.96 -38.39
N TRP A 233 -24.99 -21.11 -39.68
CA TRP A 233 -25.29 -20.26 -40.86
C TRP A 233 -25.18 -18.74 -40.73
#